data_AF-A0A969RDC8-F1
#
_entry.id   AF-A0A969RDC8-F1
#
_cell.length_a   1.000
_cell.length_b   1.000
_cell.length_c   1.000
_cell.angle_alpha   90.00
_cell.angle_beta   90.00
_cell.angle_gamma   90.00
#
_symmetry.space_group_name_H-M   'P 1'
#
loop_
_entity.id
_entity.type
_entity.pdbx_description
1 polymer ?
#
loop_
_entity_poly.entity_id
_entity_poly.type
_entity_poly.pdbx_seq_one_letter_code
_entity_poly.pdbx_strand_id
1 'polypeptide(L)'
;MVKPKRVVDGGRSRRLPNQKLRSREHLLPSEVDALLEAAKEHSRYPDRDYALILMMFRHGLRAVEAAMLEWRDVDLSQGNLYIRRVKGSQSGVHPLKPEEQEAILRVRQSDVFQIFVNERKRSFLIPATVPGRADKATGISRIVERVGKVAGLDIKVHAHMLRHSCGYWLANQGYDIRLIQDYLGHKNIQHTVRYTKLNPERFREIRWSIDTPHRMADGVFREKEIN
;
A
#
# COMPACT_ATOMS: atom_id res chain seq x y z
N MET A 1 23.82 -12.73 9.95
CA MET A 1 23.41 -13.14 8.58
C MET A 1 22.72 -14.51 8.66
N VAL A 2 21.39 -14.55 8.83
CA VAL A 2 20.67 -15.83 9.00
C VAL A 2 20.40 -16.43 7.62
N LYS A 3 21.08 -17.54 7.32
CA LYS A 3 20.85 -18.30 6.08
C LYS A 3 19.46 -18.94 6.14
N PRO A 4 18.68 -18.95 5.04
CA PRO A 4 17.39 -19.63 5.03
C PRO A 4 17.61 -21.14 5.25
N LYS A 5 16.81 -21.75 6.15
CA LYS A 5 16.80 -23.21 6.36
C LYS A 5 16.51 -23.91 5.03
N ARG A 6 17.48 -24.67 4.52
CA ARG A 6 17.32 -25.58 3.37
C ARG A 6 16.99 -26.95 3.92
N VAL A 7 15.89 -27.55 3.48
CA VAL A 7 15.70 -29.00 3.57
C VAL A 7 16.47 -29.58 2.39
N VAL A 8 17.42 -30.47 2.68
CA VAL A 8 18.20 -31.17 1.69
C VAL A 8 17.50 -32.50 1.45
N ASP A 9 16.72 -32.57 0.38
CA ASP A 9 16.29 -33.84 -0.18
C ASP A 9 16.74 -33.88 -1.64
N GLY A 10 17.12 -35.06 -2.11
CA GLY A 10 17.99 -35.28 -3.27
C GLY A 10 17.72 -34.39 -4.48
N GLY A 11 18.76 -33.68 -4.94
CA GLY A 11 18.91 -33.33 -6.36
C GLY A 11 17.92 -32.30 -6.94
N ARG A 12 17.69 -31.16 -6.27
CA ARG A 12 17.46 -29.80 -6.84
C ARG A 12 16.90 -28.92 -5.74
N SER A 13 17.58 -27.83 -5.38
CA SER A 13 17.06 -26.84 -4.43
C SER A 13 15.80 -26.16 -5.02
N ARG A 14 14.63 -26.75 -4.78
CA ARG A 14 13.34 -26.07 -5.02
C ARG A 14 13.17 -25.05 -3.90
N ARG A 15 13.23 -23.75 -4.24
CA ARG A 15 12.78 -22.70 -3.32
C ARG A 15 11.35 -23.03 -2.91
N LEU A 16 11.10 -23.13 -1.60
CA LEU A 16 9.75 -23.24 -1.08
C LEU A 16 8.91 -22.08 -1.64
N PRO A 17 7.65 -22.32 -2.05
CA PRO A 17 6.76 -21.24 -2.45
C PRO A 17 6.68 -20.19 -1.35
N ASN A 18 6.81 -18.90 -1.69
CA ASN A 18 6.83 -17.81 -0.71
C ASN A 18 5.61 -17.83 0.23
N GLN A 19 4.47 -18.34 -0.23
CA GLN A 19 3.25 -18.52 0.57
C GLN A 19 3.45 -19.46 1.77
N LYS A 20 4.31 -20.50 1.67
CA LYS A 20 4.61 -21.41 2.79
C LYS A 20 5.60 -20.83 3.82
N LEU A 21 6.27 -19.73 3.47
CA LEU A 21 7.26 -19.04 4.31
C LEU A 21 6.72 -17.74 4.92
N ARG A 22 5.53 -17.28 4.50
CA ARG A 22 4.98 -15.98 4.87
C ARG A 22 3.68 -16.19 5.65
N SER A 23 3.70 -15.84 6.93
CA SER A 23 2.50 -15.80 7.77
C SER A 23 1.50 -14.73 7.28
N ARG A 24 1.98 -13.61 6.74
CA ARG A 24 1.16 -12.48 6.26
C ARG A 24 1.84 -11.72 5.12
N GLU A 25 1.06 -11.19 4.17
CA GLU A 25 1.56 -10.40 3.02
C GLU A 25 1.36 -8.88 3.15
N HIS A 26 0.82 -8.41 4.27
CA HIS A 26 0.57 -7.00 4.60
C HIS A 26 0.99 -6.68 6.04
N LEU A 27 1.10 -5.39 6.33
CA LEU A 27 1.32 -4.84 7.68
C LEU A 27 -0.02 -4.39 8.27
N LEU A 28 -0.17 -4.53 9.58
CA LEU A 28 -1.26 -3.93 10.35
C LEU A 28 -1.06 -2.42 10.49
N PRO A 29 -2.12 -1.63 10.79
CA PRO A 29 -1.98 -0.19 11.00
C PRO A 29 -0.90 0.18 12.02
N SER A 30 -0.92 -0.47 13.19
CA SER A 30 0.09 -0.26 14.24
C SER A 30 1.53 -0.59 13.80
N GLU A 31 1.70 -1.57 12.90
CA GLU A 31 3.01 -1.92 12.35
C GLU A 31 3.48 -0.92 11.30
N VAL A 32 2.55 -0.30 10.56
CA VAL A 32 2.87 0.80 9.66
C VAL A 32 3.29 2.03 10.47
N ASP A 33 2.59 2.32 11.57
CA ASP A 33 2.94 3.41 12.47
C ASP A 33 4.33 3.19 13.09
N ALA A 34 4.60 1.99 13.62
CA ALA A 34 5.92 1.62 14.12
C ALA A 34 7.02 1.73 13.04
N LEU A 35 6.70 1.38 11.79
CA LEU A 35 7.63 1.51 10.68
C LEU A 35 7.93 2.99 10.34
N LEU A 36 6.91 3.85 10.41
CA LEU A 36 7.04 5.29 10.18
C LEU A 36 7.85 5.96 11.29
N GLU A 37 7.61 5.62 12.55
CA GLU A 37 8.38 6.15 13.69
C GLU A 37 9.82 5.67 13.65
N ALA A 38 10.07 4.39 13.38
CA ALA A 38 11.43 3.89 13.18
C ALA A 38 12.15 4.57 11.99
N ALA A 39 11.41 4.99 10.95
CA ALA A 39 11.98 5.74 9.85
C ALA A 39 12.49 7.11 10.31
N LYS A 40 11.71 7.82 11.14
CA LYS A 40 12.08 9.13 11.70
C LYS A 40 13.26 9.05 12.67
N GLU A 41 13.26 8.08 13.59
CA GLU A 41 14.21 8.06 14.70
C GLU A 41 15.55 7.43 14.36
N HIS A 42 15.57 6.46 13.45
CA HIS A 42 16.74 5.59 13.27
C HIS A 42 17.27 5.53 11.83
N SER A 43 16.60 6.15 10.87
CA SER A 43 17.12 6.17 9.50
C SER A 43 18.22 7.21 9.32
N ARG A 44 19.22 6.86 8.52
CA ARG A 44 20.29 7.80 8.12
C ARG A 44 19.76 9.05 7.40
N TYR A 45 18.63 8.93 6.70
CA TYR A 45 17.95 10.02 6.02
C TYR A 45 16.48 10.02 6.49
N PRO A 46 16.19 10.58 7.68
CA PRO A 46 14.91 10.39 8.34
C PRO A 46 13.75 10.99 7.54
N ASP A 47 13.87 12.24 7.08
CA ASP A 47 12.83 12.88 6.28
C ASP A 47 12.55 12.11 4.97
N ARG A 48 13.61 11.66 4.30
CA ARG A 48 13.49 10.89 3.05
C ARG A 48 12.80 9.55 3.28
N ASP A 49 13.31 8.78 4.23
CA ASP A 49 12.84 7.41 4.45
C ASP A 49 11.41 7.42 5.02
N TYR A 50 11.08 8.38 5.90
CA TYR A 50 9.72 8.60 6.39
C TYR A 50 8.75 8.99 5.27
N ALA A 51 9.04 10.06 4.52
CA ALA A 51 8.16 10.52 3.44
C ALA A 51 7.98 9.43 2.37
N LEU A 52 9.05 8.70 2.03
CA LEU A 52 8.98 7.59 1.10
C LEU A 52 8.01 6.49 1.57
N ILE A 53 8.13 6.04 2.83
CA ILE A 53 7.28 4.98 3.38
C ILE A 53 5.83 5.47 3.49
N LEU A 54 5.61 6.71 3.93
CA LEU A 54 4.30 7.34 4.03
C LEU A 54 3.59 7.36 2.68
N MET A 55 4.26 7.87 1.64
CA MET A 55 3.70 7.94 0.28
C MET A 55 3.44 6.56 -0.32
N MET A 56 4.35 5.59 -0.07
CA MET A 56 4.16 4.22 -0.54
C MET A 56 2.95 3.55 0.11
N PHE A 57 2.70 3.80 1.39
CA PHE A 57 1.54 3.30 2.09
C PHE A 57 0.26 4.03 1.65
N ARG A 58 0.18 5.35 1.77
CA ARG A 58 -1.07 6.09 1.53
C ARG A 58 -1.58 6.03 0.10
N HIS A 59 -0.68 6.06 -0.88
CA HIS A 59 -1.06 5.98 -2.31
C HIS A 59 -0.82 4.59 -2.92
N GLY A 60 -0.48 3.60 -2.11
CA GLY A 60 -0.24 2.22 -2.54
C GLY A 60 0.81 2.11 -3.66
N LEU A 61 1.87 2.93 -3.62
CA LEU A 61 2.87 2.97 -4.69
C LEU A 61 3.69 1.67 -4.72
N ARG A 62 4.02 1.21 -5.93
CA ARG A 62 5.12 0.25 -6.10
C ARG A 62 6.45 0.96 -5.87
N ALA A 63 7.50 0.22 -5.49
CA ALA A 63 8.84 0.78 -5.32
C ALA A 63 9.33 1.53 -6.58
N VAL A 64 9.02 1.01 -7.77
CA VAL A 64 9.38 1.65 -9.04
C VAL A 64 8.61 2.96 -9.25
N GLU A 65 7.32 2.97 -8.92
CA GLU A 65 6.47 4.17 -9.04
C GLU A 65 6.98 5.25 -8.08
N ALA A 66 7.30 4.89 -6.83
CA ALA A 66 7.90 5.80 -5.87
C ALA A 66 9.27 6.35 -6.34
N ALA A 67 10.09 5.53 -7.00
CA ALA A 67 11.37 5.97 -7.57
C ALA A 67 11.22 6.89 -8.79
N MET A 68 10.06 6.87 -9.45
CA MET A 68 9.74 7.68 -10.63
C MET A 68 9.04 9.00 -10.28
N LEU A 69 8.58 9.18 -9.03
CA LEU A 69 7.88 10.40 -8.64
C LEU A 69 8.77 11.64 -8.83
N GLU A 70 8.21 12.64 -9.52
CA GLU A 70 8.87 13.90 -9.82
C GLU A 70 8.08 15.08 -9.28
N TRP A 71 8.74 16.21 -9.05
CA TRP A 71 8.10 17.44 -8.58
C TRP A 71 7.02 17.98 -9.53
N ARG A 72 7.13 17.70 -10.84
CA ARG A 72 6.09 18.04 -11.83
C ARG A 72 4.80 17.23 -11.69
N ASP A 73 4.86 16.09 -10.99
CA ASP A 73 3.67 15.26 -10.73
C ASP A 73 2.87 15.81 -9.53
N VAL A 74 3.39 16.80 -8.81
CA VAL A 74 2.82 17.34 -7.57
C VAL A 74 2.26 18.73 -7.82
N ASP A 75 0.97 18.89 -7.62
CA ASP A 75 0.32 20.19 -7.50
C ASP A 75 0.08 20.49 -6.02
N LEU A 76 0.98 21.26 -5.42
CA LEU A 76 0.87 21.67 -4.01
C LEU A 76 -0.24 22.69 -3.79
N SER A 77 -0.67 23.42 -4.82
CA SER A 77 -1.72 24.45 -4.69
C SER A 77 -3.10 23.82 -4.56
N GLN A 78 -3.36 22.78 -5.36
CA GLN A 78 -4.61 22.02 -5.32
C GLN A 78 -4.53 20.79 -4.41
N GLY A 79 -3.34 20.46 -3.90
CA GLY A 79 -3.10 19.27 -3.10
C GLY A 79 -3.35 17.99 -3.87
N ASN A 80 -2.80 17.88 -5.08
CA ASN A 80 -2.98 16.72 -5.96
C ASN A 80 -1.64 16.09 -6.34
N LEU A 81 -1.62 14.77 -6.43
CA LEU A 81 -0.51 13.96 -6.90
C LEU A 81 -0.94 13.16 -8.13
N TYR A 82 -0.28 13.38 -9.26
CA TYR A 82 -0.44 12.52 -10.43
C TYR A 82 0.46 11.28 -10.32
N ILE A 83 -0.15 10.09 -10.27
CA ILE A 83 0.57 8.84 -10.12
C ILE A 83 0.68 8.13 -11.46
N ARG A 84 1.88 8.17 -12.04
CA ARG A 84 2.27 7.40 -13.22
C ARG A 84 2.48 5.93 -12.86
N ARG A 85 1.47 5.10 -13.08
CA ARG A 85 1.54 3.67 -12.75
C ARG A 85 2.31 2.89 -13.80
N VAL A 86 3.10 1.91 -13.36
CA VAL A 86 3.92 1.06 -14.25
C VAL A 86 3.20 -0.23 -14.65
N LYS A 87 3.82 -1.02 -15.56
CA LYS A 87 3.32 -2.35 -15.99
C LYS A 87 1.91 -2.30 -16.59
N GLY A 88 1.61 -1.19 -17.27
CA GLY A 88 0.29 -0.95 -17.85
C GLY A 88 -0.82 -0.79 -16.82
N SER A 89 -0.53 -0.58 -15.53
CA SER A 89 -1.55 -0.17 -14.56
C SER A 89 -2.16 1.18 -14.96
N GLN A 90 -3.39 1.43 -14.53
CA GLN A 90 -4.08 2.70 -14.82
C GLN A 90 -3.54 3.81 -13.93
N SER A 91 -3.06 4.90 -14.55
CA SER A 91 -2.60 6.09 -13.84
C SER A 91 -3.79 6.92 -13.37
N GLY A 92 -3.59 7.74 -12.34
CA GLY A 92 -4.66 8.54 -11.76
C GLY A 92 -4.14 9.66 -10.88
N VAL A 93 -5.04 10.59 -10.53
CA VAL A 93 -4.76 11.69 -9.62
C VAL A 93 -5.25 11.29 -8.22
N HIS A 94 -4.39 11.43 -7.23
CA HIS A 94 -4.70 11.19 -5.84
C HIS A 94 -4.62 12.51 -5.05
N PRO A 95 -5.54 12.77 -4.10
CA PRO A 95 -5.41 13.91 -3.22
C PRO A 95 -4.21 13.73 -2.27
N LEU A 96 -3.47 14.80 -2.04
CA LEU A 96 -2.38 14.92 -1.07
C LEU A 96 -2.86 15.65 0.17
N LYS A 97 -2.87 14.96 1.30
CA LYS A 97 -3.19 15.55 2.61
C LYS A 97 -2.08 16.47 3.09
N PRO A 98 -2.37 17.44 3.97
CA PRO A 98 -1.37 18.39 4.48
C PRO A 98 -0.12 17.72 5.06
N GLU A 99 -0.29 16.64 5.84
CA GLU A 99 0.84 15.86 6.39
C GLU A 99 1.74 15.27 5.29
N GLU A 100 1.16 14.81 4.18
CA GLU A 100 1.91 14.25 3.05
C GLU A 100 2.66 15.35 2.31
N GLN A 101 2.03 16.51 2.11
CA GLN A 101 2.64 17.69 1.51
C GLN A 101 3.84 18.17 2.34
N GLU A 102 3.68 18.25 3.66
CA GLU A 102 4.77 18.62 4.56
C GLU A 102 5.92 17.61 4.48
N ALA A 103 5.61 16.31 4.52
CA ALA A 103 6.61 15.25 4.46
C ALA A 103 7.41 15.29 3.14
N ILE A 104 6.75 15.49 2.00
CA ILE A 104 7.48 15.60 0.72
C ILE A 104 8.28 16.90 0.63
N LEU A 105 7.76 18.02 1.15
CA LEU A 105 8.47 19.30 1.13
C LEU A 105 9.78 19.27 1.92
N ARG A 106 9.83 18.53 3.04
CA ARG A 106 11.06 18.32 3.82
C ARG A 106 12.17 17.62 3.04
N VAL A 107 11.84 16.86 1.99
CA VAL A 107 12.84 16.16 1.16
C VAL A 107 13.25 16.95 -0.09
N ARG A 108 12.68 18.14 -0.29
CA ARG A 108 12.90 18.96 -1.49
C ARG A 108 14.35 19.42 -1.58
N GLN A 109 14.91 19.23 -2.77
CA GLN A 109 16.25 19.66 -3.14
C GLN A 109 16.16 20.42 -4.46
N SER A 110 16.87 21.54 -4.59
CA SER A 110 16.81 22.43 -5.76
C SER A 110 17.29 21.77 -7.05
N ASP A 111 18.23 20.84 -6.96
CA ASP A 111 19.03 20.39 -8.10
C ASP A 111 18.50 19.08 -8.74
N VAL A 112 17.35 18.57 -8.29
CA VAL A 112 16.83 17.25 -8.70
C VAL A 112 15.34 17.30 -9.04
N PHE A 113 14.97 16.63 -10.13
CA PHE A 113 13.57 16.53 -10.55
C PHE A 113 12.77 15.49 -9.76
N GLN A 114 13.43 14.42 -9.30
CA GLN A 114 12.79 13.37 -8.52
C GLN A 114 12.54 13.81 -7.07
N ILE A 115 11.40 13.41 -6.51
CA ILE A 115 11.09 13.65 -5.09
C ILE A 115 12.03 12.81 -4.20
N PHE A 116 12.24 11.54 -4.57
CA PHE A 116 13.07 10.62 -3.80
C PHE A 116 14.36 10.28 -4.53
N VAL A 117 15.48 10.67 -3.93
CA VAL A 117 16.83 10.41 -4.44
C VAL A 117 17.69 9.62 -3.47
N ASN A 118 18.64 8.86 -4.01
CA ASN A 118 19.62 8.13 -3.22
C ASN A 118 20.72 9.07 -2.66
N GLU A 119 21.65 8.51 -1.91
CA GLU A 119 22.74 9.25 -1.24
C GLU A 119 23.64 10.03 -2.20
N ARG A 120 23.65 9.66 -3.49
CA ARG A 120 24.42 10.32 -4.55
C ARG A 120 23.58 11.33 -5.36
N LYS A 121 22.43 11.77 -4.82
CA LYS A 121 21.46 12.66 -5.49
C LYS A 121 21.00 12.14 -6.86
N ARG A 122 20.87 10.82 -7.01
CA ARG A 122 20.37 10.17 -8.24
C ARG A 122 19.08 9.42 -7.95
N SER A 123 18.28 9.20 -9.00
CA SER A 123 17.08 8.36 -8.89
C SER A 123 17.39 6.97 -8.30
N PHE A 124 16.42 6.40 -7.59
CA PHE A 124 16.46 5.02 -7.11
C PHE A 124 16.25 3.98 -8.23
N LEU A 125 15.89 4.42 -9.43
CA LEU A 125 15.81 3.56 -10.60
C LEU A 125 17.20 3.07 -10.99
N ILE A 126 17.29 1.78 -11.30
CA ILE A 126 18.50 1.22 -11.88
C ILE A 126 18.46 1.51 -13.39
N PRO A 127 19.51 2.12 -13.98
CA PRO A 127 19.56 2.40 -15.41
C PRO A 127 19.30 1.15 -16.27
N ALA A 128 18.66 1.35 -17.41
CA ALA A 128 18.35 0.28 -18.36
C ALA A 128 19.60 -0.41 -18.94
N THR A 129 20.77 0.24 -18.83
CA THR A 129 22.08 -0.30 -19.21
C THR A 129 22.52 -1.47 -18.34
N VAL A 130 21.86 -1.75 -17.21
CA VAL A 130 22.12 -2.93 -16.38
C VAL A 130 21.22 -4.09 -16.82
N PRO A 131 21.74 -5.13 -17.49
CA PRO A 131 20.94 -6.24 -18.00
C PRO A 131 20.10 -6.90 -16.89
N GLY A 132 18.81 -7.09 -17.15
CA GLY A 132 17.87 -7.74 -16.23
C GLY A 132 17.51 -6.95 -14.96
N ARG A 133 17.87 -5.66 -14.85
CA ARG A 133 17.58 -4.80 -13.69
C ARG A 133 16.96 -3.44 -13.98
N ALA A 134 16.80 -3.07 -15.25
CA ALA A 134 16.24 -1.80 -15.74
C ALA A 134 14.97 -1.31 -15.01
N ASP A 135 14.14 -2.23 -14.48
CA ASP A 135 12.85 -1.88 -13.87
C ASP A 135 12.81 -2.12 -12.34
N LYS A 136 13.96 -2.06 -11.65
CA LYS A 136 14.03 -2.44 -10.24
C LYS A 136 14.52 -1.30 -9.35
N ALA A 137 13.62 -0.74 -8.55
CA ALA A 137 13.96 0.18 -7.46
C ALA A 137 14.48 -0.56 -6.22
N THR A 138 15.60 -1.28 -6.36
CA THR A 138 16.13 -2.13 -5.27
C THR A 138 16.59 -1.32 -4.06
N GLY A 139 16.98 -0.05 -4.24
CA GLY A 139 17.36 0.84 -3.13
C GLY A 139 16.20 1.08 -2.17
N ILE A 140 15.01 1.36 -2.71
CA ILE A 140 13.78 1.55 -1.91
C ILE A 140 13.42 0.26 -1.17
N SER A 141 13.47 -0.90 -1.83
CA SER A 141 13.22 -2.17 -1.14
C SER A 141 14.20 -2.41 0.02
N ARG A 142 15.47 -2.01 -0.12
CA ARG A 142 16.47 -2.10 0.95
C ARG A 142 16.21 -1.11 2.08
N ILE A 143 15.74 0.10 1.77
CA ILE A 143 15.32 1.09 2.78
C ILE A 143 14.20 0.49 3.62
N VAL A 144 13.12 0.04 2.98
CA VAL A 144 11.97 -0.56 3.68
C VAL A 144 12.36 -1.79 4.51
N GLU A 145 13.20 -2.68 3.98
CA GLU A 145 13.69 -3.84 4.75
C GLU A 145 14.57 -3.43 5.93
N ARG A 146 15.37 -2.37 5.80
CA ARG A 146 16.23 -1.87 6.89
C ARG A 146 15.38 -1.24 7.99
N VAL A 147 14.47 -0.35 7.64
CA VAL A 147 13.57 0.31 8.60
C VAL A 147 12.72 -0.74 9.31
N GLY A 148 12.18 -1.73 8.60
CA GLY A 148 11.41 -2.82 9.21
C GLY A 148 12.19 -3.68 10.21
N LYS A 149 13.50 -3.84 10.03
CA LYS A 149 14.36 -4.51 11.02
C LYS A 149 14.58 -3.67 12.27
N VAL A 150 14.74 -2.37 12.10
CA VAL A 150 14.94 -1.45 13.22
C VAL A 150 13.66 -1.25 14.02
N ALA A 151 12.50 -1.25 13.34
CA ALA A 151 11.18 -1.24 13.97
C ALA A 151 10.87 -2.50 14.80
N GLY A 152 11.75 -3.52 14.79
CA GLY A 152 11.57 -4.72 15.61
C GLY A 152 10.39 -5.60 15.21
N LEU A 153 9.92 -5.51 13.96
CA LEU A 153 8.74 -6.26 13.50
C LEU A 153 9.07 -7.76 13.33
N ASP A 154 8.18 -8.63 13.82
CA ASP A 154 8.31 -10.10 13.76
C ASP A 154 8.26 -10.68 12.34
N ILE A 155 7.94 -9.84 11.35
CA ILE A 155 7.78 -10.22 9.96
C ILE A 155 8.82 -9.51 9.08
N LYS A 156 9.25 -10.22 8.03
CA LYS A 156 10.17 -9.64 7.04
C LYS A 156 9.44 -8.61 6.18
N VAL A 157 9.61 -7.34 6.51
CA VAL A 157 9.03 -6.21 5.76
C VAL A 157 9.71 -6.04 4.39
N HIS A 158 8.92 -5.71 3.38
CA HIS A 158 9.39 -5.38 2.03
C HIS A 158 8.46 -4.37 1.36
N ALA A 159 8.97 -3.62 0.38
CA ALA A 159 8.23 -2.55 -0.30
C ALA A 159 6.81 -2.91 -0.76
N HIS A 160 6.57 -4.12 -1.28
CA HIS A 160 5.24 -4.49 -1.77
C HIS A 160 4.21 -4.72 -0.65
N MET A 161 4.67 -4.98 0.58
CA MET A 161 3.78 -5.07 1.73
C MET A 161 3.04 -3.76 1.98
N LEU A 162 3.69 -2.59 1.84
CA LEU A 162 3.04 -1.30 2.05
C LEU A 162 1.86 -1.09 1.11
N ARG A 163 2.01 -1.50 -0.15
CA ARG A 163 0.90 -1.48 -1.12
C ARG A 163 -0.21 -2.45 -0.75
N HIS A 164 0.12 -3.65 -0.27
CA HIS A 164 -0.90 -4.57 0.23
C HIS A 164 -1.60 -4.00 1.46
N SER A 165 -0.86 -3.43 2.41
CA SER A 165 -1.41 -2.76 3.59
C SER A 165 -2.38 -1.66 3.21
N CYS A 166 -2.06 -0.85 2.20
CA CYS A 166 -2.98 0.15 1.65
C CYS A 166 -4.30 -0.47 1.18
N GLY A 167 -4.23 -1.53 0.36
CA GLY A 167 -5.41 -2.21 -0.14
C GLY A 167 -6.25 -2.88 0.96
N TYR A 168 -5.60 -3.53 1.94
CA TYR A 168 -6.28 -4.10 3.11
C TYR A 168 -6.87 -3.02 4.01
N TRP A 169 -6.18 -1.90 4.22
CA TRP A 169 -6.69 -0.79 5.01
C TRP A 169 -7.94 -0.21 4.36
N LEU A 170 -7.90 0.11 3.05
CA LEU A 170 -9.06 0.60 2.32
C LEU A 170 -10.23 -0.40 2.36
N ALA A 171 -9.95 -1.69 2.16
CA ALA A 171 -10.97 -2.72 2.23
C ALA A 171 -11.60 -2.81 3.63
N ASN A 172 -10.80 -2.71 4.70
CA ASN A 172 -11.26 -2.74 6.09
C ASN A 172 -12.06 -1.49 6.47
N GLN A 173 -11.79 -0.34 5.84
CA GLN A 173 -12.62 0.87 6.00
C GLN A 173 -13.96 0.79 5.26
N GLY A 174 -14.24 -0.29 4.53
CA GLY A 174 -15.52 -0.48 3.83
C GLY A 174 -15.60 0.21 2.46
N TYR A 175 -14.48 0.72 1.92
CA TYR A 175 -14.49 1.34 0.59
C TYR A 175 -14.87 0.34 -0.50
N ASP A 176 -15.61 0.83 -1.50
CA ASP A 176 -16.04 0.02 -2.64
C ASP A 176 -14.85 -0.60 -3.39
N ILE A 177 -15.03 -1.84 -3.86
CA ILE A 177 -13.96 -2.61 -4.49
C ILE A 177 -13.49 -1.99 -5.81
N ARG A 178 -14.36 -1.33 -6.58
CA ARG A 178 -13.96 -0.63 -7.82
C ARG A 178 -13.14 0.60 -7.47
N LEU A 179 -13.53 1.34 -6.44
CA LEU A 179 -12.72 2.46 -5.94
C LEU A 179 -11.32 2.00 -5.52
N ILE A 180 -11.19 0.89 -4.78
CA ILE A 180 -9.88 0.33 -4.41
C ILE A 180 -9.09 -0.12 -5.65
N GLN A 181 -9.77 -0.72 -6.64
CA GLN A 181 -9.17 -1.14 -7.90
C GLN A 181 -8.54 0.05 -8.64
N ASP A 182 -9.30 1.13 -8.80
CA ASP A 182 -8.89 2.34 -9.51
C ASP A 182 -7.79 3.05 -8.72
N TYR A 183 -7.95 3.19 -7.40
CA TYR A 183 -6.96 3.79 -6.51
C TYR A 183 -5.60 3.08 -6.58
N LEU A 184 -5.60 1.74 -6.64
CA LEU A 184 -4.36 0.99 -6.80
C LEU A 184 -3.91 0.89 -8.26
N GLY A 185 -4.73 1.23 -9.24
CA GLY A 185 -4.45 1.10 -10.68
C GLY A 185 -4.40 -0.36 -11.14
N HIS A 186 -5.23 -1.25 -10.55
CA HIS A 186 -5.30 -2.66 -10.93
C HIS A 186 -6.12 -2.86 -12.21
N LYS A 187 -5.49 -3.36 -13.28
CA LYS A 187 -6.21 -3.76 -14.50
C LYS A 187 -7.13 -4.96 -14.27
N ASN A 188 -6.67 -5.94 -13.51
CA ASN A 188 -7.45 -7.13 -13.19
C ASN A 188 -7.98 -7.03 -11.77
N ILE A 189 -9.31 -6.98 -11.65
CA ILE A 189 -10.04 -6.91 -10.38
C ILE A 189 -9.66 -8.02 -9.39
N GLN A 190 -9.20 -9.19 -9.87
CA GLN A 190 -8.77 -10.30 -9.03
C GLN A 190 -7.62 -9.91 -8.07
N HIS A 191 -6.79 -8.95 -8.47
CA HIS A 191 -5.74 -8.40 -7.59
C HIS A 191 -6.29 -7.53 -6.45
N THR A 192 -7.53 -7.06 -6.56
CA THR A 192 -8.22 -6.26 -5.54
C THR A 192 -9.12 -7.13 -4.66
N VAL A 193 -9.80 -8.13 -5.23
CA VAL A 193 -10.69 -9.06 -4.51
C VAL A 193 -9.99 -9.74 -3.32
N ARG A 194 -8.68 -10.00 -3.42
CA ARG A 194 -7.90 -10.57 -2.30
C ARG A 194 -7.93 -9.73 -1.01
N TYR A 195 -8.19 -8.42 -1.10
CA TYR A 195 -8.26 -7.53 0.08
C TYR A 195 -9.61 -7.61 0.78
N THR A 196 -10.69 -7.82 0.03
CA THR A 196 -12.07 -7.81 0.53
C THR A 196 -12.52 -9.17 1.09
N LYS A 197 -11.77 -10.25 0.84
CA LYS A 197 -12.06 -11.59 1.39
C LYS A 197 -12.02 -11.64 2.93
N LEU A 198 -11.28 -10.74 3.56
CA LEU A 198 -11.02 -10.75 5.00
C LEU A 198 -11.85 -9.74 5.79
N ASN A 199 -12.73 -8.94 5.16
CA ASN A 199 -13.49 -7.92 5.87
C ASN A 199 -14.90 -8.43 6.26
N PRO A 200 -15.16 -8.82 7.52
CA PRO A 200 -16.50 -9.17 8.00
C PRO A 200 -17.44 -7.95 8.08
N GLU A 201 -16.92 -6.72 8.17
CA GLU A 201 -17.72 -5.49 8.25
C GLU A 201 -18.60 -5.28 7.02
N ARG A 202 -18.20 -5.82 5.86
CA ARG A 202 -18.98 -5.75 4.61
C ARG A 202 -20.41 -6.30 4.74
N PHE A 203 -20.64 -7.16 5.73
CA PHE A 203 -21.95 -7.76 5.97
C PHE A 203 -22.80 -6.96 6.96
N ARG A 204 -22.22 -6.06 7.76
CA ARG A 204 -22.97 -5.27 8.77
C ARG A 204 -23.88 -4.23 8.16
N GLU A 205 -23.53 -3.72 6.99
CA GLU A 205 -24.34 -2.73 6.26
C GLU A 205 -25.46 -3.37 5.43
N ILE A 206 -25.49 -4.71 5.33
CA ILE A 206 -26.59 -5.42 4.67
C ILE A 206 -27.81 -5.36 5.60
N ARG A 207 -28.68 -4.39 5.35
CA ARG A 207 -30.01 -4.31 5.97
C ARG A 207 -31.03 -4.94 5.04
N TRP A 208 -31.80 -5.90 5.54
CA TRP A 208 -32.93 -6.45 4.82
C TRP A 208 -34.13 -5.52 5.03
N SER A 209 -34.80 -5.13 3.94
CA SER A 209 -35.99 -4.27 3.99
C SER A 209 -37.17 -4.89 4.75
N ILE A 210 -37.13 -6.20 4.99
CA ILE A 210 -38.13 -6.94 5.76
C ILE A 210 -37.98 -6.76 7.29
N ASP A 211 -36.84 -6.26 7.77
CA ASP A 211 -36.59 -6.06 9.22
C ASP A 211 -37.07 -4.69 9.72
N THR A 212 -37.56 -3.83 8.83
CA THR A 212 -38.23 -2.59 9.21
C THR A 212 -39.73 -2.88 9.24
N PRO A 213 -40.41 -2.84 10.42
CA PRO A 213 -41.86 -2.88 10.43
C PRO A 213 -42.31 -1.71 9.58
N HIS A 214 -42.93 -2.00 8.43
CA HIS A 214 -43.56 -1.01 7.61
C HIS A 214 -44.58 -0.34 8.51
N ARG A 215 -44.32 0.90 8.94
CA ARG A 215 -45.38 1.78 9.41
C ARG A 215 -46.26 1.99 8.20
N MET A 216 -47.26 1.12 8.05
CA MET A 216 -48.38 1.38 7.17
C MET A 216 -49.03 2.64 7.75
N ALA A 217 -49.01 3.71 6.96
CA ALA A 217 -50.02 4.75 7.12
C ALA A 217 -51.37 4.03 7.00
N ASP A 218 -52.29 4.38 7.91
CA ASP A 218 -53.67 3.90 7.97
C ASP A 218 -53.85 2.66 8.85
N GLY A 219 -53.99 2.93 10.15
CA GLY A 219 -54.32 1.93 11.16
C GLY A 219 -55.72 1.37 10.94
N VAL A 220 -55.81 0.11 10.53
CA VAL A 220 -56.91 -0.81 10.86
C VAL A 220 -56.35 -2.23 10.86
N PHE A 221 -56.20 -2.83 12.04
CA PHE A 221 -56.10 -4.28 12.17
C PHE A 221 -57.51 -4.85 12.11
N ARG A 222 -57.83 -5.68 11.10
CA ARG A 222 -58.94 -6.62 11.19
C ARG A 222 -58.36 -7.97 11.59
N GLU A 223 -58.62 -8.40 12.82
CA GLU A 223 -58.51 -9.79 13.23
C GLU A 223 -59.38 -10.62 12.29
N LYS A 224 -58.76 -11.58 11.60
CA LYS A 224 -59.50 -12.70 11.02
C LYS A 224 -59.69 -13.70 12.15
N GLU A 225 -60.91 -13.76 12.67
CA GLU A 225 -61.41 -14.93 13.41
C GLU A 225 -61.18 -16.17 12.53
N ILE A 226 -60.46 -17.12 13.09
CA ILE A 226 -60.33 -18.48 12.57
C ILE A 226 -61.56 -19.23 13.10
N ASN A 227 -62.42 -19.68 12.19
CA ASN A 227 -63.43 -20.69 12.45
C ASN A 227 -63.15 -21.86 11.49
#